data_AF-A0A930TLX9-F1
#
_entry.id   AF-A0A930TLX9-F1
#
_cell.length_a   1.000
_cell.length_b   1.000
_cell.length_c   1.000
_cell.angle_alpha   90.00
_cell.angle_beta   90.00
_cell.angle_gamma   90.00
#
_symmetry.space_group_name_H-M   'P 1'
#
loop_
_entity.id
_entity.type
_entity.pdbx_description
1 polymer ?
#
loop_
_entity_poly.entity_id
_entity_poly.type
_entity_poly.pdbx_seq_one_letter_code
_entity_poly.pdbx_strand_id
1 'polypeptide(L)'
;MAPLQSMRKILVVLSLVFVLFVGSACSAVDQTNRVSAPNANPSLSYGQSYGQLERGDTAAGQDFGNWVIQTARGLVQDAYVRGDDKLGVVIAPQVRPDEVRPLARSLVQGFHRNAPNRDLTVLMYAPDKKLILTAKYNNSTNQIQYQ
;
A
#
# COMPACT_ATOMS: atom_id res chain seq x y z
N MET A 1 10.78 -61.53 19.45
CA MET A 1 11.48 -60.47 18.69
C MET A 1 11.10 -59.13 19.29
N ALA A 2 12.05 -58.43 19.93
CA ALA A 2 11.92 -57.01 20.26
C ALA A 2 12.41 -56.17 19.06
N PRO A 3 11.98 -54.91 18.94
CA PRO A 3 12.84 -53.87 19.50
C PRO A 3 12.08 -52.74 20.23
N LEU A 4 12.46 -52.52 21.48
CA LEU A 4 12.29 -51.26 22.21
C LEU A 4 13.24 -50.22 21.62
N GLN A 5 12.78 -49.27 20.80
CA GLN A 5 13.47 -47.99 20.60
C GLN A 5 12.50 -46.93 20.04
N SER A 6 12.05 -46.01 20.88
CA SER A 6 12.16 -44.55 20.64
C SER A 6 11.26 -43.78 21.61
N MET A 7 11.56 -43.96 22.90
CA MET A 7 11.12 -43.10 23.98
C MET A 7 12.12 -41.93 24.02
N ARG A 8 11.93 -40.84 23.24
CA ARG A 8 12.79 -39.62 23.40
C ARG A 8 12.45 -38.32 22.64
N LYS A 9 11.25 -38.12 22.07
CA LYS A 9 10.94 -36.86 21.36
C LYS A 9 9.58 -36.21 21.66
N ILE A 10 8.97 -36.52 22.81
CA ILE A 10 7.70 -35.88 23.23
C ILE A 10 7.93 -34.79 24.31
N LEU A 11 9.14 -34.67 24.86
CA LEU A 11 9.45 -33.75 25.97
C LEU A 11 10.06 -32.39 25.55
N VAL A 12 9.84 -31.94 24.31
CA VAL A 12 10.34 -30.62 23.83
C VAL A 12 9.22 -29.59 23.63
N VAL A 13 7.95 -29.99 23.75
CA VAL A 13 6.80 -29.11 23.40
C VAL A 13 6.26 -28.29 24.58
N LEU A 14 6.66 -28.54 25.83
CA LEU A 14 5.95 -27.99 27.01
C LEU A 14 6.68 -26.87 27.79
N SER A 15 7.82 -26.33 27.36
CA SER A 15 8.58 -25.37 28.20
C SER A 15 8.79 -23.95 27.66
N LEU A 16 8.28 -23.58 26.48
CA LEU A 16 8.66 -22.30 25.85
C LEU A 16 7.53 -21.31 25.50
N VAL A 17 6.32 -21.44 26.05
CA VAL A 17 5.25 -20.42 25.84
C VAL A 17 4.54 -20.06 27.16
N PHE A 18 5.30 -20.05 28.25
CA PHE A 18 4.83 -19.55 29.55
C PHE A 18 5.79 -18.50 30.12
N VAL A 19 6.35 -17.67 29.25
CA VAL A 19 7.03 -16.44 29.64
C VAL A 19 6.59 -15.38 28.65
N LEU A 20 5.74 -14.47 29.13
CA LEU A 20 5.58 -13.06 28.78
C LEU A 20 4.14 -12.62 29.10
N PHE A 21 3.76 -12.87 30.35
CA PHE A 21 2.81 -12.00 31.03
C PHE A 21 3.61 -10.83 31.61
N VAL A 22 2.93 -9.68 31.76
CA VAL A 22 3.31 -8.45 32.48
C VAL A 22 3.85 -7.29 31.62
N GLY A 23 3.00 -6.26 31.49
CA GLY A 23 3.46 -4.89 31.72
C GLY A 23 3.18 -3.85 30.63
N SER A 24 1.99 -3.28 30.60
CA SER A 24 1.81 -1.87 30.22
C SER A 24 0.62 -1.27 30.97
N ALA A 25 0.91 -0.65 32.10
CA ALA A 25 -0.01 0.23 32.80
C ALA A 25 -0.25 1.51 32.00
N CYS A 26 -1.46 2.06 32.12
CA CYS A 26 -1.83 3.38 31.62
C CYS A 26 -0.91 4.48 32.17
N SER A 27 -0.65 5.51 31.36
CA SER A 27 -0.31 6.85 31.85
C SER A 27 -0.94 7.85 30.89
N ALA A 28 -2.04 8.46 31.34
CA ALA A 28 -2.54 9.69 30.76
C ALA A 28 -1.73 10.85 31.34
N VAL A 29 -1.13 11.69 30.48
CA VAL A 29 -0.76 13.07 30.82
C VAL A 29 -0.88 13.93 29.55
N ASP A 30 -1.78 14.91 29.61
CA ASP A 30 -1.87 16.07 28.72
C ASP A 30 -0.56 16.86 28.70
N GLN A 31 -0.09 17.27 27.52
CA GLN A 31 0.77 18.46 27.39
C GLN A 31 0.71 19.09 26.00
N THR A 32 -0.13 20.12 25.95
CA THR A 32 -0.06 21.39 25.22
C THR A 32 1.27 21.72 24.52
N ASN A 33 1.16 22.05 23.24
CA ASN A 33 1.91 23.07 22.49
C ASN A 33 3.42 23.25 22.82
N ARG A 34 4.30 22.63 22.01
CA ARG A 34 5.65 23.17 21.77
C ARG A 34 6.01 23.12 20.29
N VAL A 35 5.99 24.31 19.70
CA VAL A 35 6.74 24.72 18.52
C VAL A 35 8.23 24.62 18.84
N SER A 36 9.01 23.90 18.01
CA SER A 36 10.34 24.29 17.44
C SER A 36 11.27 23.09 17.12
N ALA A 37 11.35 22.79 15.80
CA ALA A 37 12.56 22.47 15.01
C ALA A 37 13.29 21.09 15.19
N PRO A 38 14.11 20.64 14.21
CA PRO A 38 13.67 19.74 13.15
C PRO A 38 14.55 18.47 13.05
N ASN A 39 13.95 17.28 13.17
CA ASN A 39 14.64 16.04 12.79
C ASN A 39 14.30 15.69 11.34
N ALA A 40 15.34 15.71 10.52
CA ALA A 40 15.35 15.37 9.11
C ALA A 40 14.91 13.92 8.87
N ASN A 41 13.64 13.75 8.52
CA ASN A 41 13.27 12.89 7.41
C ASN A 41 12.59 13.82 6.39
N PRO A 42 12.94 13.79 5.10
CA PRO A 42 12.13 14.46 4.10
C PRO A 42 10.86 13.63 3.91
N SER A 43 9.96 13.67 4.89
CA SER A 43 8.55 13.49 4.61
C SER A 43 8.20 14.65 3.69
N LEU A 44 8.24 14.37 2.39
CA LEU A 44 7.88 15.24 1.29
C LEU A 44 6.60 15.98 1.67
N SER A 45 6.78 17.21 2.15
CA SER A 45 5.70 18.16 2.35
C SER A 45 5.34 18.69 0.96
N TYR A 46 4.71 17.84 0.15
CA TYR A 46 3.94 18.26 -1.02
C TYR A 46 2.62 18.83 -0.49
N GLY A 47 2.75 19.97 0.19
CA GLY A 47 1.64 20.68 0.79
C GLY A 47 0.75 21.31 -0.26
N GLN A 48 -0.53 21.36 0.10
CA GLN A 48 -1.50 22.38 -0.33
C GLN A 48 -2.07 22.23 -1.74
N SER A 49 -2.79 21.13 -2.01
CA SER A 49 -3.98 21.10 -2.91
C SER A 49 -4.54 19.69 -3.15
N TYR A 50 -4.03 18.67 -2.45
CA TYR A 50 -4.76 17.41 -2.35
C TYR A 50 -5.35 17.32 -0.97
N GLY A 51 -6.65 17.62 -0.88
CA GLY A 51 -7.36 17.66 0.39
C GLY A 51 -7.23 16.31 1.07
N GLN A 52 -7.24 16.30 2.39
CA GLN A 52 -7.28 15.09 3.21
C GLN A 52 -8.43 14.11 2.84
N LEU A 53 -9.36 14.56 1.98
CA LEU A 53 -10.45 13.86 1.31
C LEU A 53 -10.02 13.02 0.07
N GLU A 54 -8.75 13.12 -0.37
CA GLU A 54 -8.22 12.44 -1.55
C GLU A 54 -7.26 11.29 -1.24
N ARG A 55 -6.79 11.15 0.01
CA ARG A 55 -6.31 9.84 0.49
C ARG A 55 -7.51 8.93 0.63
N GLY A 56 -7.33 7.67 0.28
CA GLY A 56 -8.46 6.77 0.10
C GLY A 56 -9.48 6.72 1.22
N ASP A 57 -10.71 6.47 0.83
CA ASP A 57 -11.90 6.44 1.67
C ASP A 57 -11.98 5.19 2.56
N THR A 58 -11.12 4.20 2.30
CA THR A 58 -11.04 2.95 3.05
C THR A 58 -9.61 2.66 3.51
N ALA A 59 -9.46 1.97 4.66
CA ALA A 59 -8.16 1.52 5.16
C ALA A 59 -7.45 0.62 4.12
N ALA A 60 -8.18 -0.27 3.47
CA ALA A 60 -7.65 -1.14 2.40
C ALA A 60 -7.16 -0.33 1.18
N GLY A 61 -7.87 0.75 0.82
CA GLY A 61 -7.44 1.66 -0.23
C GLY A 61 -6.16 2.42 0.13
N GLN A 62 -6.03 2.85 1.38
CA GLN A 62 -4.81 3.49 1.89
C GLN A 62 -3.61 2.53 1.88
N ASP A 63 -3.79 1.31 2.37
CA ASP A 63 -2.74 0.28 2.37
C ASP A 63 -2.29 -0.07 0.96
N PHE A 64 -3.23 -0.18 0.02
CA PHE A 64 -2.90 -0.43 -1.37
C PHE A 64 -2.16 0.75 -2.03
N GLY A 65 -2.57 2.00 -1.77
CA GLY A 65 -1.85 3.19 -2.22
C GLY A 65 -0.40 3.19 -1.72
N ASN A 66 -0.20 2.91 -0.43
CA ASN A 66 1.13 2.76 0.17
C ASN A 66 1.94 1.62 -0.49
N TRP A 67 1.30 0.47 -0.72
CA TRP A 67 1.92 -0.68 -1.38
C TRP A 67 2.35 -0.34 -2.81
N VAL A 68 1.54 0.43 -3.56
CA VAL A 68 1.88 0.89 -4.91
C VAL A 68 3.15 1.74 -4.89
N ILE A 69 3.23 2.72 -3.98
CA ILE A 69 4.41 3.59 -3.85
C ILE A 69 5.66 2.76 -3.52
N GLN A 70 5.56 1.82 -2.58
CA GLN A 70 6.67 0.96 -2.17
C GLN A 70 7.12 0.01 -3.29
N THR A 71 6.16 -0.59 -4.00
CA THR A 71 6.42 -1.62 -5.03
C THR A 71 6.92 -1.00 -6.34
N ALA A 72 6.51 0.23 -6.64
CA ALA A 72 6.92 0.93 -7.85
C ALA A 72 8.39 1.39 -7.84
N ARG A 73 9.15 1.17 -6.75
CA ARG A 73 10.61 1.42 -6.66
C ARG A 73 11.02 2.82 -7.14
N GLY A 74 10.22 3.85 -6.86
CA GLY A 74 10.49 5.23 -7.25
C GLY A 74 9.97 5.64 -8.64
N LEU A 75 9.25 4.76 -9.35
CA LEU A 75 8.51 5.12 -10.58
C LEU A 75 7.20 5.86 -10.27
N VAL A 76 6.69 5.72 -9.04
CA VAL A 76 5.48 6.39 -8.56
C VAL A 76 5.87 7.33 -7.43
N GLN A 77 5.44 8.59 -7.55
CA GLN A 77 5.65 9.63 -6.55
C GLN A 77 4.53 9.66 -5.51
N ASP A 78 3.30 9.39 -5.94
CA ASP A 78 2.11 9.39 -5.08
C ASP A 78 1.05 8.44 -5.63
N ALA A 79 0.23 7.88 -4.74
CA ALA A 79 -0.88 7.01 -5.12
C ALA A 79 -2.02 7.08 -4.10
N TYR A 80 -3.25 7.04 -4.60
CA TYR A 80 -4.46 7.01 -3.78
C TYR A 80 -5.51 6.08 -4.39
N VAL A 81 -6.35 5.48 -3.56
CA VAL A 81 -7.49 4.67 -3.99
C VAL A 81 -8.78 5.40 -3.62
N ARG A 82 -9.83 5.34 -4.44
CA ARG A 82 -11.16 5.88 -4.12
C ARG A 82 -12.23 4.85 -4.45
N GLY A 83 -13.24 4.72 -3.60
CA GLY A 83 -14.42 3.88 -3.84
C GLY A 83 -14.11 2.40 -4.02
N ASP A 84 -12.92 1.98 -3.58
CA ASP A 84 -12.36 0.63 -3.78
C ASP A 84 -12.27 0.17 -5.27
N ASP A 85 -12.47 1.06 -6.23
CA ASP A 85 -12.52 0.77 -7.68
C ASP A 85 -11.62 1.69 -8.52
N LYS A 86 -11.16 2.80 -7.96
CA LYS A 86 -10.31 3.78 -8.65
C LYS A 86 -8.97 3.93 -7.96
N LEU A 87 -7.88 3.82 -8.71
CA LEU A 87 -6.52 4.09 -8.28
C LEU A 87 -5.98 5.29 -9.04
N GLY A 88 -5.67 6.38 -8.36
CA GLY A 88 -4.90 7.49 -8.91
C GLY A 88 -3.42 7.30 -8.62
N VAL A 89 -2.58 7.52 -9.63
CA VAL A 89 -1.12 7.34 -9.53
C VAL A 89 -0.41 8.51 -10.19
N VAL A 90 0.46 9.19 -9.45
CA VAL A 90 1.36 10.23 -9.98
C VAL A 90 2.71 9.59 -10.26
N ILE A 91 3.14 9.60 -11.53
CA ILE A 91 4.43 9.02 -11.92
C ILE A 91 5.59 9.97 -11.59
N ALA A 92 6.76 9.40 -11.36
CA ALA A 92 7.99 10.16 -11.19
C ALA A 92 8.48 10.73 -12.54
N PRO A 93 9.23 11.85 -12.56
CA PRO A 93 9.73 12.47 -13.78
C PRO A 93 10.63 11.58 -14.65
N GLN A 94 11.21 10.54 -14.06
CA GLN A 94 12.09 9.58 -14.73
C GLN A 94 11.35 8.54 -15.57
N VAL A 95 10.02 8.39 -15.40
CA VAL A 95 9.22 7.44 -16.18
C VAL A 95 9.07 7.95 -17.60
N ARG A 96 9.51 7.16 -18.58
CA ARG A 96 9.41 7.55 -19.99
C ARG A 96 7.98 7.38 -20.51
N PRO A 97 7.55 8.16 -21.53
CA PRO A 97 6.20 8.04 -22.10
C PRO A 97 5.82 6.62 -22.57
N ASP A 98 6.78 5.87 -23.11
CA ASP A 98 6.60 4.47 -23.54
C ASP A 98 6.42 3.49 -22.37
N GLU A 99 6.87 3.87 -21.17
CA GLU A 99 6.77 3.06 -19.95
C GLU A 99 5.43 3.25 -19.20
N VAL A 100 4.69 4.33 -19.49
CA VAL A 100 3.44 4.65 -18.78
C VAL A 100 2.39 3.55 -18.96
N ARG A 101 2.23 3.03 -20.19
CA ARG A 101 1.26 1.97 -20.50
C ARG A 101 1.61 0.63 -19.82
N PRO A 102 2.84 0.08 -19.91
CA PRO A 102 3.18 -1.15 -19.20
C PRO A 102 3.15 -0.98 -17.67
N LEU A 103 3.50 0.21 -17.15
CA LEU A 103 3.33 0.52 -15.73
C LEU A 103 1.85 0.47 -15.32
N ALA A 104 0.97 1.15 -16.06
CA ALA A 104 -0.47 1.15 -15.79
C ALA A 104 -1.06 -0.27 -15.84
N ARG A 105 -0.64 -1.10 -16.81
CA ARG A 105 -1.04 -2.51 -16.88
C ARG A 105 -0.67 -3.28 -15.60
N SER A 106 0.56 -3.08 -15.12
CA SER A 106 1.06 -3.76 -13.91
C SER A 106 0.29 -3.30 -12.66
N LEU A 107 -0.04 -2.01 -12.59
CA LEU A 107 -0.83 -1.42 -11.51
C LEU A 107 -2.26 -1.96 -11.50
N VAL A 108 -2.92 -2.05 -12.67
CA VAL A 108 -4.24 -2.67 -12.80
C VAL A 108 -4.21 -4.12 -12.30
N GLN A 109 -3.18 -4.89 -12.67
CA GLN A 109 -3.04 -6.28 -12.23
C GLN A 109 -2.85 -6.39 -10.72
N GLY A 110 -2.04 -5.51 -10.13
CA GLY A 110 -1.91 -5.42 -8.67
C GLY A 110 -3.23 -5.04 -8.00
N PHE A 111 -3.95 -4.08 -8.57
CA PHE A 111 -5.19 -3.57 -8.01
C PHE A 111 -6.31 -4.61 -8.07
N HIS A 112 -6.37 -5.39 -9.15
CA HIS A 112 -7.32 -6.50 -9.27
C HIS A 112 -7.12 -7.60 -8.24
N ARG A 113 -5.88 -7.84 -7.80
CA ARG A 113 -5.61 -8.78 -6.71
C ARG A 113 -6.13 -8.27 -5.37
N ASN A 114 -6.08 -6.95 -5.15
CA ASN A 114 -6.54 -6.33 -3.91
C ASN A 114 -8.07 -6.14 -3.87
N ALA A 115 -8.67 -5.87 -5.04
CA ALA A 115 -10.10 -5.63 -5.19
C ALA A 115 -10.68 -6.55 -6.28
N PRO A 116 -10.90 -7.85 -5.96
CA PRO A 116 -11.39 -8.81 -6.94
C PRO A 116 -12.87 -8.57 -7.31
N ASN A 117 -13.30 -9.16 -8.42
CA ASN A 117 -14.70 -9.23 -8.88
C ASN A 117 -15.35 -7.87 -9.17
N ARG A 118 -14.58 -6.91 -9.66
CA ARG A 118 -15.10 -5.58 -9.99
C ARG A 118 -14.34 -4.95 -11.15
N ASP A 119 -15.01 -4.02 -11.81
CA ASP A 119 -14.37 -3.14 -12.78
C ASP A 119 -13.44 -2.16 -12.04
N LEU A 120 -12.29 -1.88 -12.63
CA LEU A 120 -11.26 -1.05 -12.00
C LEU A 120 -10.83 0.05 -12.94
N THR A 121 -10.49 1.20 -12.38
CA THR A 121 -9.96 2.33 -13.13
C THR A 121 -8.62 2.76 -12.52
N VAL A 122 -7.57 2.79 -13.33
CA VAL A 122 -6.27 3.37 -12.97
C VAL A 122 -6.07 4.66 -13.73
N LEU A 123 -5.91 5.76 -13.00
CA LEU A 123 -5.67 7.11 -13.51
C LEU A 123 -4.19 7.42 -13.33
N MET A 124 -3.47 7.57 -14.44
CA MET A 124 -2.06 7.91 -14.45
C MET A 124 -1.90 9.41 -14.66
N TYR A 125 -1.23 10.06 -13.73
CA TYR A 125 -0.91 11.48 -13.76
C TYR A 125 0.57 11.69 -13.97
N ALA A 126 0.94 12.66 -14.79
CA ALA A 126 2.31 13.16 -14.91
C ALA A 126 2.78 13.85 -13.62
N PRO A 127 4.09 14.16 -13.47
CA PRO A 127 4.60 14.86 -12.28
C PRO A 127 3.97 16.24 -12.06
N ASP A 128 3.47 16.88 -13.13
CA ASP A 128 2.71 18.13 -13.09
C ASP A 128 1.21 17.92 -12.78
N LYS A 129 0.83 16.68 -12.45
CA LYS A 129 -0.51 16.23 -12.05
C LYS A 129 -1.56 16.28 -13.17
N LYS A 130 -1.14 16.37 -14.43
CA LYS A 130 -2.05 16.20 -15.57
C LYS A 130 -2.32 14.72 -15.80
N LEU A 131 -3.59 14.37 -16.05
CA LEU A 131 -3.97 13.02 -16.46
C LEU A 131 -3.37 12.73 -17.84
N ILE A 132 -2.59 11.66 -17.95
CA ILE A 132 -1.88 11.26 -19.17
C ILE A 132 -2.33 9.92 -19.73
N LEU A 133 -2.92 9.06 -18.91
CA LEU A 133 -3.45 7.76 -19.32
C LEU A 133 -4.53 7.32 -18.35
N THR A 134 -5.64 6.81 -18.88
CA THR A 134 -6.64 6.08 -18.10
C THR A 134 -6.65 4.62 -18.54
N ALA A 135 -6.46 3.70 -17.60
CA ALA A 135 -6.59 2.26 -17.84
C ALA A 135 -7.85 1.74 -17.14
N LYS A 136 -8.81 1.25 -17.92
CA LYS A 136 -10.07 0.67 -17.43
C LYS A 136 -10.05 -0.83 -17.58
N TYR A 137 -10.11 -1.54 -16.47
CA TYR A 137 -10.24 -2.99 -16.45
C TYR A 137 -11.71 -3.37 -16.34
N ASN A 138 -12.15 -4.27 -17.22
CA ASN A 138 -13.47 -4.87 -17.18
C ASN A 138 -13.36 -6.30 -16.64
N ASN A 139 -14.04 -6.57 -15.53
CA ASN A 139 -13.99 -7.86 -14.85
C ASN A 139 -14.68 -8.98 -15.64
N SER A 140 -15.70 -8.65 -16.42
CA SER A 140 -16.43 -9.63 -17.23
C SER A 140 -15.61 -10.12 -18.43
N THR A 141 -14.83 -9.24 -19.06
CA THR A 141 -14.04 -9.58 -20.25
C THR A 141 -12.57 -9.83 -19.96
N ASN A 142 -12.08 -9.51 -18.76
CA ASN A 142 -10.67 -9.54 -18.38
C ASN A 142 -9.77 -8.66 -19.26
N GLN A 143 -10.34 -7.61 -19.86
CA GLN A 143 -9.62 -6.71 -20.76
C GLN A 143 -9.33 -5.37 -20.11
N ILE A 144 -8.20 -4.76 -20.51
CA ILE A 144 -7.82 -3.40 -20.14
C ILE A 144 -7.98 -2.52 -21.36
N GLN A 145 -8.79 -1.48 -21.24
CA GLN A 145 -8.96 -0.43 -22.24
C GLN A 145 -8.15 0.80 -21.82
N TYR A 146 -7.50 1.44 -22.79
CA TYR A 146 -6.67 2.62 -22.56
C TYR A 146 -7.31 3.84 -23.23
N GLN A 147 -7.32 4.96 -22.51
CA GLN A 147 -7.81 6.26 -22.98
C GLN A 147 -6.77 7.35 -22.69
#